data_AF-A0A2V5MRB7-F1
#
_entry.id   AF-A0A2V5MRB7-F1
#
_cell.length_a   1.000
_cell.length_b   1.000
_cell.length_c   1.000
_cell.angle_alpha   90.00
_cell.angle_beta   90.00
_cell.angle_gamma   90.00
#
_symmetry.space_group_name_H-M   'P 1'
#
loop_
_entity.id
_entity.type
_entity.pdbx_description
1 polymer ?
#
loop_
_entity_poly.entity_id
_entity_poly.type
_entity_poly.pdbx_seq_one_letter_code
_entity_poly.pdbx_strand_id
1 'polypeptide(L)'
;MEQSTLPLIPTPKLAKQAEILAEALVLADSLGHKMRVTWDQILMIAAGNVRTSEVKKVKMTLQGPQYRGSGISYDTMADVKSREESRHRLLLDIILVGSTLRYSIPVEEFLFNCLGPRQTNSVPQNAMLFVQAIAQFAPHAGLNRGAFFMCEMADQLFSYPSKNAFYEEIIWLLWRAAQMRSG
;
A
#
# COMPACT_ATOMS: atom_id res chain seq x y z
N MET A 1 -19.62 22.10 1.39
CA MET A 1 -18.74 21.60 0.32
C MET A 1 -19.39 20.38 -0.28
N GLU A 2 -19.64 20.40 -1.59
CA GLU A 2 -20.22 19.28 -2.32
C GLU A 2 -19.18 18.15 -2.48
N GLN A 3 -19.47 16.97 -1.94
CA GLN A 3 -18.62 15.76 -2.06
C GLN A 3 -18.33 15.37 -3.52
N SER A 4 -19.17 15.83 -4.47
CA SER A 4 -19.04 15.58 -5.91
C SER A 4 -17.82 16.24 -6.57
N THR A 5 -17.12 17.13 -5.87
CA THR A 5 -15.94 17.84 -6.40
C THR A 5 -14.60 17.21 -6.01
N LEU A 6 -14.61 16.13 -5.22
CA LEU A 6 -13.39 15.44 -4.81
C LEU A 6 -12.83 14.59 -5.96
N PRO A 7 -11.51 14.64 -6.23
CA PRO A 7 -10.91 13.81 -7.26
C PRO A 7 -11.02 12.33 -6.87
N LEU A 8 -11.35 11.49 -7.85
CA LEU A 8 -11.31 10.03 -7.69
C LEU A 8 -9.85 9.56 -7.67
N ILE A 9 -9.50 8.67 -6.75
CA ILE A 9 -8.17 8.03 -6.77
C ILE A 9 -8.11 7.07 -7.96
N PRO A 10 -7.08 7.14 -8.81
CA PRO A 10 -6.92 6.22 -9.93
C PRO A 10 -6.86 4.77 -9.50
N THR A 11 -7.34 3.86 -10.35
CA THR A 11 -7.15 2.41 -10.13
C THR A 11 -5.65 2.09 -10.05
N PRO A 12 -5.21 1.34 -9.03
CA PRO A 12 -3.78 1.11 -8.83
C PRO A 12 -3.25 0.07 -9.82
N LYS A 13 -2.08 0.34 -10.39
CA LYS A 13 -1.22 -0.67 -11.01
C LYS A 13 -0.24 -1.20 -9.96
N LEU A 14 -0.13 -2.52 -9.83
CA LEU A 14 0.77 -3.10 -8.86
C LEU A 14 2.21 -3.07 -9.38
N ALA A 15 3.13 -2.54 -8.58
CA ALA A 15 4.56 -2.64 -8.83
C ALA A 15 5.20 -3.59 -7.81
N LYS A 16 6.02 -4.52 -8.29
CA LYS A 16 6.71 -5.56 -7.49
C LYS A 16 8.20 -5.31 -7.37
N GLN A 17 8.76 -4.52 -8.27
CA GLN A 17 10.16 -4.13 -8.25
C GLN A 17 10.32 -2.72 -8.79
N ALA A 18 11.44 -2.10 -8.47
CA ALA A 18 11.86 -0.84 -9.07
C ALA A 18 13.35 -0.84 -9.40
N GLU A 19 13.73 0.09 -10.26
CA GLU A 19 15.10 0.55 -10.47
C GLU A 19 15.09 2.08 -10.34
N ILE A 20 16.05 2.62 -9.59
CA ILE A 20 16.22 4.07 -9.41
C ILE A 20 17.38 4.50 -10.31
N LEU A 21 17.08 5.28 -11.34
CA LEU A 21 18.06 5.82 -12.29
C LEU A 21 18.24 7.33 -12.05
N ALA A 22 19.30 7.93 -12.60
CA ALA A 22 19.53 9.37 -12.40
C ALA A 22 18.35 10.22 -12.92
N GLU A 23 17.71 9.77 -14.01
CA GLU A 23 16.71 10.53 -14.74
C GLU A 23 15.27 10.00 -14.59
N ALA A 24 15.08 8.81 -14.02
CA ALA A 24 13.76 8.19 -13.89
C ALA A 24 13.68 7.10 -12.82
N LEU A 25 12.46 6.85 -12.35
CA LEU A 25 12.05 5.63 -11.67
C LEU A 25 11.53 4.61 -12.70
N VAL A 26 12.08 3.40 -12.71
CA VAL A 26 11.52 2.30 -13.50
C VAL A 26 10.79 1.35 -12.57
N LEU A 27 9.49 1.20 -12.75
CA LEU A 27 8.66 0.27 -11.99
C LEU A 27 8.37 -0.96 -12.84
N ALA A 28 8.37 -2.15 -12.25
CA ALA A 28 7.91 -3.36 -12.95
C ALA A 28 6.84 -4.12 -12.17
N ASP A 29 5.90 -4.69 -12.92
CA ASP A 29 4.86 -5.56 -12.40
C ASP A 29 5.37 -7.01 -12.16
N SER A 30 4.47 -7.91 -11.77
CA SER A 30 4.80 -9.33 -11.55
C SER A 30 5.13 -10.11 -12.84
N LEU A 31 4.79 -9.57 -14.01
CA LEU A 31 5.11 -10.14 -15.31
C LEU A 31 6.44 -9.59 -15.86
N GLY A 32 7.07 -8.66 -15.14
CA GLY A 32 8.31 -8.01 -15.54
C GLY A 32 8.10 -6.87 -16.55
N HIS A 33 6.86 -6.45 -16.82
CA HIS A 33 6.63 -5.29 -17.67
C HIS A 33 7.15 -4.04 -16.97
N LYS A 34 8.11 -3.37 -17.61
CA LYS A 34 8.72 -2.15 -17.07
C LYS A 34 7.96 -0.93 -17.56
N MET A 35 7.63 -0.01 -16.65
CA MET A 35 7.22 1.35 -16.98
C MET A 35 8.23 2.33 -16.41
N ARG A 36 8.71 3.21 -17.28
CA ARG A 36 9.60 4.31 -16.93
C ARG A 36 8.78 5.54 -16.60
N VAL A 37 9.06 6.14 -15.44
CA VAL A 37 8.44 7.35 -14.92
C VAL A 37 9.55 8.36 -14.66
N THR A 38 9.57 9.47 -15.39
CA THR A 38 10.57 10.53 -15.13
C THR A 38 10.26 11.23 -13.82
N TRP A 39 11.27 11.81 -13.17
CA TRP A 39 11.09 12.40 -11.83
C TRP A 39 10.04 13.52 -11.81
N ASP A 40 9.98 14.35 -12.86
CA ASP A 40 8.98 15.42 -13.05
C ASP A 40 7.54 14.90 -13.18
N GLN A 41 7.35 13.63 -13.56
CA GLN A 41 6.04 12.99 -13.65
C GLN A 41 5.51 12.52 -12.29
N ILE A 42 6.34 12.44 -11.25
CA ILE A 42 5.87 12.05 -9.92
C ILE A 42 5.21 13.26 -9.27
N LEU A 43 3.88 13.17 -9.09
CA LEU A 43 3.10 14.21 -8.44
C LEU A 43 3.13 14.05 -6.92
N MET A 44 3.05 12.80 -6.44
CA MET A 44 2.94 12.52 -5.02
C MET A 44 3.49 11.14 -4.67
N ILE A 45 4.14 11.07 -3.51
CA ILE A 45 4.56 9.84 -2.86
C ILE A 45 3.76 9.72 -1.58
N ALA A 46 2.99 8.64 -1.45
CA ALA A 46 2.22 8.35 -0.26
C ALA A 46 2.74 7.06 0.36
N ALA A 47 3.08 7.10 1.64
CA ALA A 47 3.49 5.93 2.40
C ALA A 47 2.85 5.94 3.78
N GLY A 48 2.74 4.78 4.43
CA GLY A 48 2.23 4.74 5.79
C GLY A 48 2.02 3.33 6.31
N ASN A 49 2.06 3.20 7.64
CA ASN A 49 1.72 1.97 8.32
C ASN A 49 0.20 1.94 8.57
N VAL A 50 -0.53 1.07 7.89
CA VAL A 50 -1.99 1.11 7.82
C VAL A 50 -2.60 -0.04 8.58
N ARG A 51 -3.51 0.25 9.50
CA ARG A 51 -4.32 -0.78 10.14
C ARG A 51 -5.31 -1.37 9.13
N THR A 52 -5.25 -2.69 8.99
CA THR A 52 -6.10 -3.50 8.11
C THR A 52 -6.80 -4.57 8.92
N SER A 53 -8.07 -4.83 8.62
CA SER A 53 -8.83 -5.96 9.17
C SER A 53 -8.85 -7.08 8.15
N GLU A 54 -8.40 -8.27 8.55
CA GLU A 54 -8.52 -9.49 7.76
C GLU A 54 -9.59 -10.38 8.39
N VAL A 55 -10.62 -10.73 7.62
CA VAL A 55 -11.62 -11.71 8.04
C VAL A 55 -11.08 -13.10 7.72
N LYS A 56 -10.54 -13.79 8.72
CA LYS A 56 -10.17 -15.20 8.58
C LYS A 56 -11.40 -16.06 8.84
N LYS A 57 -11.82 -16.83 7.84
CA LYS A 57 -12.82 -17.90 8.00
C LYS A 57 -12.13 -19.10 8.65
N VAL A 58 -12.45 -19.39 9.91
CA VAL A 58 -11.98 -20.58 10.60
C VAL A 58 -13.05 -21.65 10.44
N LYS A 59 -12.75 -22.71 9.68
CA LYS A 59 -13.61 -23.88 9.59
C LYS A 59 -13.40 -24.71 10.87
N MET A 60 -14.39 -24.72 11.76
CA MET A 60 -14.41 -25.60 12.91
C MET A 60 -15.15 -26.88 12.52
N THR A 61 -14.43 -27.99 12.55
CA THR A 61 -15.03 -29.31 12.40
C THR A 61 -15.54 -29.75 13.77
N LEU A 62 -16.87 -29.77 13.96
CA LEU A 62 -17.48 -30.35 15.15
C LEU A 62 -17.78 -31.81 14.86
N GLN A 63 -17.11 -32.73 15.57
CA GLN A 63 -17.49 -34.14 15.57
C GLN A 63 -18.58 -34.33 16.62
N GLY A 64 -19.80 -34.63 16.18
CA GLY A 64 -20.93 -34.94 17.06
C GLY A 64 -21.55 -36.29 16.69
N PRO A 65 -21.87 -37.16 17.66
CA PRO A 65 -22.59 -38.40 17.38
C PRO A 65 -24.05 -38.12 17.02
N GLN A 66 -24.55 -38.68 15.92
CA GLN A 66 -25.99 -38.75 15.63
C GLN A 66 -26.48 -40.20 15.76
N TYR A 67 -27.56 -40.39 16.52
CA TYR A 67 -28.23 -41.70 16.64
C TYR A 67 -29.25 -41.86 15.51
N ARG A 68 -28.95 -42.72 14.54
CA ARG A 68 -29.94 -43.29 13.61
C ARG A 68 -30.06 -44.78 13.88
N GLY A 69 -31.30 -45.28 13.91
CA GLY A 69 -31.62 -46.64 14.30
C GLY A 69 -30.70 -47.68 13.65
N SER A 70 -30.02 -48.45 14.50
CA SER A 70 -29.11 -49.57 14.19
C SER A 70 -27.63 -49.29 13.90
N GLY A 71 -27.10 -48.06 14.03
CA GLY A 71 -25.64 -47.86 13.97
C GLY A 71 -25.15 -46.45 14.27
N ILE A 72 -23.96 -46.33 14.85
CA ILE A 72 -23.27 -45.05 15.05
C ILE A 72 -22.65 -44.63 13.71
N SER A 73 -23.08 -43.49 13.17
CA SER A 73 -22.47 -42.84 12.01
C SER A 73 -21.89 -41.48 12.45
N TYR A 74 -20.66 -41.19 12.04
CA TYR A 74 -20.01 -39.90 12.27
C TYR A 74 -20.22 -39.02 11.04
N ASP A 75 -21.16 -38.08 11.11
CA ASP A 75 -21.31 -37.06 10.07
C ASP A 75 -20.59 -35.78 10.48
N THR A 76 -19.89 -35.17 9.53
CA THR A 76 -18.96 -34.06 9.81
C THR A 76 -19.69 -32.75 9.61
N MET A 77 -20.25 -32.17 10.67
CA MET A 77 -20.82 -30.81 10.61
C MET A 77 -19.68 -29.77 10.65
N ALA A 78 -19.50 -29.06 9.54
CA ALA A 78 -18.58 -27.93 9.46
C ALA A 78 -19.30 -26.64 9.89
N ASP A 79 -18.94 -26.10 11.05
CA ASP A 79 -19.31 -24.75 11.46
C ASP A 79 -18.22 -23.77 10.99
N VAL A 80 -18.62 -22.65 10.38
CA VAL A 80 -17.67 -21.64 9.88
C VAL A 80 -17.76 -20.43 10.78
N LYS A 81 -16.82 -20.30 11.73
CA LYS A 81 -16.67 -19.09 12.54
C LYS A 81 -15.69 -18.14 11.87
N SER A 82 -16.14 -16.93 11.54
CA SER A 82 -15.27 -15.86 11.09
C SER A 82 -14.63 -15.15 12.28
N ARG A 83 -13.29 -15.02 12.30
CA ARG A 83 -12.56 -14.19 13.25
C ARG A 83 -11.90 -13.05 12.50
N GLU A 84 -12.19 -11.82 12.92
CA GLU A 84 -11.53 -10.63 12.42
C GLU A 84 -10.18 -10.46 13.14
N GLU A 85 -9.09 -10.40 12.38
CA GLU A 85 -7.73 -10.15 12.90
C GLU A 85 -7.24 -8.80 12.36
N SER A 86 -6.88 -7.89 13.26
CA SER A 86 -6.34 -6.58 12.91
C SER A 86 -4.82 -6.68 12.74
N ARG A 87 -4.30 -6.27 11.59
CA ARG A 87 -2.86 -6.24 11.27
C ARG A 87 -2.47 -4.89 10.70
N HIS A 88 -1.27 -4.43 11.04
CA HIS A 88 -0.68 -3.27 10.39
C HIS A 88 0.10 -3.73 9.15
N ARG A 89 -0.11 -3.03 8.03
CA ARG A 89 0.56 -3.28 6.75
C ARG A 89 1.15 -2.00 6.22
N LEU A 90 2.35 -2.05 5.67
CA LEU A 90 2.97 -0.89 5.05
C LEU A 90 2.41 -0.71 3.64
N LEU A 91 1.77 0.43 3.39
CA LEU A 91 1.30 0.80 2.06
C LEU A 91 2.20 1.88 1.49
N LEU A 92 2.47 1.76 0.19
CA LEU A 92 3.19 2.77 -0.58
C LEU A 92 2.49 2.95 -1.93
N ASP A 93 2.04 4.17 -2.21
CA ASP A 93 1.42 4.56 -3.48
C ASP A 93 2.23 5.71 -4.12
N ILE A 94 2.49 5.62 -5.42
CA ILE A 94 3.10 6.68 -6.24
C ILE A 94 2.05 7.17 -7.23
N ILE A 95 1.73 8.47 -7.20
CA ILE A 95 0.73 9.08 -8.06
C ILE A 95 1.44 9.98 -9.07
N LEU A 96 1.07 9.84 -10.34
CA LEU A 96 1.66 10.62 -11.42
C LEU A 96 0.90 11.93 -11.67
N VAL A 97 1.57 12.88 -12.32
CA VAL A 97 1.00 14.16 -12.77
C VAL A 97 -0.25 13.93 -13.61
N GLY A 98 -1.24 14.81 -13.41
CA GLY A 98 -2.57 14.66 -14.01
C GLY A 98 -3.47 13.69 -13.25
N SER A 99 -2.97 13.06 -12.19
CA SER A 99 -3.69 12.05 -11.41
C SER A 99 -4.30 10.97 -12.30
N THR A 100 -3.61 10.61 -13.38
CA THR A 100 -4.10 9.64 -14.37
C THR A 100 -3.68 8.22 -14.02
N LEU A 101 -2.57 8.07 -13.29
CA LEU A 101 -1.99 6.80 -12.95
C LEU A 101 -1.54 6.76 -11.50
N ARG A 102 -1.80 5.62 -10.87
CA ARG A 102 -1.34 5.30 -9.52
C ARG A 102 -0.64 3.96 -9.53
N TYR A 103 0.57 3.92 -9.00
CA TYR A 103 1.24 2.68 -8.65
C TYR A 103 1.02 2.38 -7.19
N SER A 104 0.65 1.13 -6.89
CA SER A 104 0.60 0.64 -5.51
C SER A 104 1.67 -0.43 -5.34
N ILE A 105 2.48 -0.27 -4.30
CA ILE A 105 3.60 -1.12 -3.97
C ILE A 105 3.24 -1.87 -2.68
N PRO A 106 2.88 -3.16 -2.77
CA PRO A 106 2.67 -4.00 -1.61
C PRO A 106 4.05 -4.29 -0.97
N VAL A 107 4.38 -3.56 0.08
CA VAL A 107 5.73 -3.51 0.66
C VAL A 107 6.23 -4.88 1.10
N GLU A 108 5.35 -5.74 1.60
CA GLU A 108 5.69 -7.09 2.04
C GLU A 108 6.10 -8.04 0.90
N GLU A 109 5.71 -7.72 -0.34
CA GLU A 109 5.99 -8.51 -1.55
C GLU A 109 6.92 -7.80 -2.54
N PHE A 110 7.47 -6.64 -2.15
CA PHE A 110 8.27 -5.79 -3.02
C PHE A 110 9.76 -6.14 -2.95
N LEU A 111 10.40 -6.21 -4.11
CA LEU A 111 11.83 -6.49 -4.24
C LEU A 111 12.63 -5.18 -4.20
N PHE A 112 13.29 -4.92 -3.07
CA PHE A 112 14.08 -3.70 -2.83
C PHE A 112 15.50 -3.73 -3.41
N ASN A 113 15.74 -4.50 -4.47
CA ASN A 113 17.07 -4.64 -5.10
C ASN A 113 17.63 -3.29 -5.60
N CYS A 114 16.76 -2.31 -5.89
CA CYS A 114 17.16 -0.94 -6.23
C CYS A 114 17.97 -0.22 -5.15
N LEU A 115 17.92 -0.67 -3.89
CA LEU A 115 18.69 -0.07 -2.80
C LEU A 115 20.17 -0.52 -2.82
N GLY A 116 20.51 -1.56 -3.59
CA GLY A 116 21.87 -2.08 -3.69
C GLY A 116 22.49 -2.35 -2.31
N PRO A 117 23.71 -1.87 -2.02
CA PRO A 117 24.38 -2.08 -0.73
C PRO A 117 23.66 -1.48 0.48
N ARG A 118 22.70 -0.54 0.30
CA ARG A 118 21.92 0.04 1.40
C ARG A 118 20.77 -0.86 1.85
N GLN A 119 20.45 -1.91 1.08
CA GLN A 119 19.39 -2.84 1.42
C GLN A 119 19.70 -3.55 2.74
N THR A 120 18.68 -3.65 3.59
CA THR A 120 18.76 -4.29 4.90
C THR A 120 17.87 -5.54 4.96
N ASN A 121 17.92 -6.28 6.07
CA ASN A 121 17.00 -7.40 6.32
C ASN A 121 15.62 -6.95 6.85
N SER A 122 15.45 -5.65 7.12
CA SER A 122 14.20 -5.08 7.66
C SER A 122 13.37 -4.50 6.54
N VAL A 123 12.23 -5.13 6.23
CA VAL A 123 11.28 -4.64 5.21
C VAL A 123 10.82 -3.20 5.48
N PRO A 124 10.43 -2.80 6.71
CA PRO A 124 10.11 -1.41 7.01
C PRO A 124 11.26 -0.44 6.72
N GLN A 125 12.49 -0.80 7.10
CA GLN A 125 13.65 0.05 6.88
C GLN A 125 13.95 0.21 5.38
N ASN A 126 13.81 -0.87 4.60
CA ASN A 126 13.94 -0.80 3.14
C ASN A 126 12.87 0.08 2.50
N ALA A 127 11.63 0.01 2.98
CA ALA A 127 10.56 0.90 2.52
C ALA A 127 10.89 2.37 2.80
N MET A 128 11.42 2.69 3.98
CA MET A 128 11.85 4.04 4.34
C MET A 128 12.99 4.53 3.43
N LEU A 129 14.04 3.72 3.25
CA LEU A 129 15.16 4.03 2.36
C LEU A 129 14.69 4.26 0.91
N PHE A 130 13.71 3.47 0.45
CA PHE A 130 13.13 3.61 -0.87
C PHE A 130 12.33 4.92 -1.03
N VAL A 131 11.48 5.26 -0.06
CA VAL A 131 10.74 6.54 -0.06
C VAL A 131 11.70 7.72 -0.04
N GLN A 132 12.73 7.69 0.82
CA GLN A 132 13.77 8.71 0.88
C GLN A 132 14.50 8.87 -0.45
N ALA A 133 14.86 7.77 -1.10
CA ALA A 133 15.55 7.81 -2.38
C ALA A 133 14.66 8.44 -3.47
N ILE A 134 13.38 8.07 -3.57
CA ILE A 134 12.46 8.69 -4.55
C ILE A 134 12.29 10.18 -4.25
N ALA A 135 12.07 10.55 -2.99
CA ALA A 135 11.88 11.95 -2.59
C ALA A 135 13.11 12.82 -2.89
N GLN A 136 14.31 12.25 -2.79
CA GLN A 136 15.56 12.93 -3.16
C GLN A 136 15.61 13.30 -4.65
N PHE A 137 15.13 12.42 -5.53
CA PHE A 137 15.12 12.68 -6.98
C PHE A 137 13.90 13.46 -7.47
N ALA A 138 12.77 13.40 -6.74
CA ALA A 138 11.54 14.14 -7.04
C ALA A 138 11.16 15.11 -5.90
N PRO A 139 11.97 16.14 -5.60
CA PRO A 139 11.74 17.05 -4.48
C PRO A 139 10.48 17.92 -4.64
N HIS A 140 9.93 18.02 -5.85
CA HIS A 140 8.66 18.70 -6.12
C HIS A 140 7.43 17.83 -5.82
N ALA A 141 7.59 16.53 -5.62
CA ALA A 141 6.47 15.64 -5.35
C ALA A 141 5.88 15.93 -3.96
N GLY A 142 4.56 15.96 -3.87
CA GLY A 142 3.87 16.05 -2.59
C GLY A 142 4.10 14.79 -1.75
N LEU A 143 4.19 14.95 -0.44
CA LEU A 143 4.31 13.84 0.52
C LEU A 143 3.06 13.81 1.40
N ASN A 144 2.48 12.63 1.59
CA ASN A 144 1.55 12.46 2.71
C ASN A 144 2.32 12.43 4.04
N ARG A 145 1.62 12.51 5.17
CA ARG A 145 2.24 12.47 6.50
C ARG A 145 3.15 11.25 6.66
N GLY A 146 2.73 10.06 6.26
CA GLY A 146 3.59 8.90 6.43
C GLY A 146 4.87 8.93 5.59
N ALA A 147 4.81 9.37 4.33
CA ALA A 147 6.02 9.57 3.53
C ALA A 147 6.92 10.68 4.10
N PHE A 148 6.32 11.80 4.54
CA PHE A 148 7.05 12.88 5.20
C PHE A 148 7.80 12.39 6.45
N PHE A 149 7.15 11.62 7.32
CA PHE A 149 7.80 11.04 8.49
C PHE A 149 8.94 10.08 8.11
N MET A 150 8.78 9.28 7.05
CA MET A 150 9.88 8.43 6.57
C MET A 150 11.09 9.23 6.07
N CYS A 151 10.86 10.43 5.51
CA CYS A 151 11.92 11.33 5.06
C CYS A 151 12.60 12.07 6.22
N GLU A 152 11.83 12.64 7.14
CA GLU A 152 12.33 13.56 8.18
C GLU A 152 12.63 12.89 9.52
N MET A 153 11.98 11.76 9.83
CA MET A 153 12.05 11.08 11.12
C MET A 153 12.44 9.61 10.91
N ALA A 154 13.74 9.38 10.71
CA ALA A 154 14.34 8.12 10.25
C ALA A 154 13.99 6.84 11.04
N ASP A 155 13.36 6.94 12.21
CA ASP A 155 13.02 5.79 13.07
C ASP A 155 11.52 5.69 13.41
N GLN A 156 10.65 6.55 12.85
CA GLN A 156 9.23 6.58 13.21
C GLN A 156 8.32 6.33 12.01
N LEU A 157 7.51 5.27 12.10
CA LEU A 157 6.45 4.98 11.15
C LEU A 157 5.16 5.65 11.58
N PHE A 158 4.69 6.63 10.79
CA PHE A 158 3.35 7.17 10.97
C PHE A 158 2.29 6.10 10.70
N SER A 159 1.35 5.96 11.62
CA SER A 159 0.31 4.93 11.55
C SER A 159 -1.06 5.53 11.25
N TYR A 160 -1.73 4.95 10.25
CA TYR A 160 -3.10 5.27 9.86
C TYR A 160 -4.08 4.32 10.55
N PRO A 161 -5.20 4.84 11.10
CA PRO A 161 -6.18 4.01 11.81
C PRO A 161 -6.97 3.08 10.88
N SER A 162 -6.96 3.34 9.57
CA SER A 162 -7.59 2.49 8.56
C SER A 162 -7.03 2.80 7.17
N LYS A 163 -7.27 1.89 6.21
CA LYS A 163 -7.00 2.12 4.80
C LYS A 163 -7.77 3.30 4.22
N ASN A 164 -8.97 3.57 4.74
CA ASN A 164 -9.77 4.73 4.34
C ASN A 164 -9.09 6.04 4.75
N ALA A 165 -8.59 6.14 5.98
CA ALA A 165 -7.89 7.35 6.44
C ALA A 165 -6.62 7.64 5.62
N PHE A 166 -5.91 6.60 5.18
CA PHE A 166 -4.78 6.74 4.26
C PHE A 166 -5.21 7.33 2.90
N TYR A 167 -6.31 6.83 2.33
CA TYR A 167 -6.81 7.32 1.04
C TYR A 167 -7.49 8.69 1.11
N GLU A 168 -8.19 9.01 2.18
CA GLU A 168 -8.76 10.35 2.40
C GLU A 168 -7.68 11.42 2.40
N GLU A 169 -6.53 11.15 3.02
CA GLU A 169 -5.40 12.08 2.99
C GLU A 169 -4.84 12.25 1.58
N ILE A 170 -4.70 11.16 0.81
CA ILE A 170 -4.29 11.24 -0.60
C ILE A 170 -5.27 12.10 -1.41
N ILE A 171 -6.58 11.86 -1.28
CA ILE A 171 -7.62 12.64 -1.98
C ILE A 171 -7.50 14.13 -1.62
N TRP A 172 -7.37 14.44 -0.34
CA TRP A 172 -7.23 15.82 0.13
C TRP A 172 -5.99 16.50 -0.44
N LEU A 173 -4.84 15.81 -0.45
CA LEU A 173 -3.60 16.34 -1.00
C LEU A 173 -3.68 16.52 -2.53
N LEU A 174 -4.32 15.60 -3.26
CA LEU A 174 -4.53 15.72 -4.71
C LEU A 174 -5.44 16.89 -5.05
N TRP A 175 -6.52 17.08 -4.30
CA TRP A 175 -7.41 18.23 -4.43
C TRP A 175 -6.65 19.54 -4.19
N ARG A 176 -5.84 19.60 -3.13
CA ARG A 176 -5.02 20.77 -2.80
C ARG A 176 -4.00 21.07 -3.92
N ALA A 177 -3.36 20.04 -4.48
CA ALA A 177 -2.44 20.18 -5.59
C ALA A 177 -3.11 20.69 -6.88
N ALA A 178 -4.36 20.27 -7.13
CA ALA A 178 -5.14 20.77 -8.27
C ALA A 178 -5.49 22.25 -8.15
N GLN A 179 -5.81 22.72 -6.93
CA GLN A 179 -6.08 24.14 -6.68
C GLN A 179 -4.86 25.03 -6.90
N MET A 180 -3.67 24.58 -6.45
CA MET A 180 -2.42 25.33 -6.62
C MET A 180 -1.98 25.46 -8.09
N ARG A 181 -2.52 24.65 -9.01
CA ARG A 181 -2.23 24.73 -10.45
C ARG A 181 -3.24 25.58 -11.23
N SER A 182 -4.37 25.91 -10.61
CA SER A 182 -5.47 26.63 -11.26
C SER A 182 -5.47 28.14 -10.95
N GLY A 183 -4.53 28.61 -10.12
CA GLY A 183 -4.30 30.02 -9.81
C GLY A 183 -2.91 30.44 -10.24
#